data_AF-A0A6V7IG46-F1
#
_entry.id   AF-A0A6V7IG46-F1
#
_cell.length_a   1.000
_cell.length_b   1.000
_cell.length_c   1.000
_cell.angle_alpha   90.00
_cell.angle_beta   90.00
_cell.angle_gamma   90.00
#
_symmetry.space_group_name_H-M   'P 1'
#
loop_
_entity.id
_entity.type
_entity.pdbx_description
1 polymer ?
#
loop_
_entity_poly.entity_id
_entity_poly.type
_entity_poly.pdbx_seq_one_letter_code
_entity_poly.pdbx_strand_id
1 'polypeptide(L)' 'QDTRSTKTLPKLDLNVLPLYRLGVTGRGVRVAVLDDGLEYTHEDLRNNY' A
#
# COMPACT_ATOMS: atom_id res chain seq x y z
N GLN A 1 -10.24 -6.37 -1.35
CA GLN A 1 -11.60 -6.93 -1.48
C GLN A 1 -12.39 -6.04 -2.43
N ASP A 2 -13.19 -6.60 -3.33
CA ASP A 2 -14.08 -5.78 -4.17
C ASP A 2 -15.25 -5.30 -3.31
N THR A 3 -15.35 -3.99 -3.10
CA THR A 3 -16.35 -3.37 -2.21
C THR A 3 -17.58 -2.87 -2.95
N ARG A 4 -17.67 -3.11 -4.27
CA ARG A 4 -18.78 -2.63 -5.09
C ARG A 4 -20.08 -3.37 -4.76
N SER A 5 -21.19 -2.62 -4.71
CA SER A 5 -22.54 -3.17 -4.59
C SER A 5 -23.06 -3.79 -5.89
N THR A 6 -22.58 -3.32 -7.05
CA THR A 6 -22.92 -3.85 -8.37
C THR A 6 -21.70 -3.90 -9.28
N LYS A 7 -21.65 -4.90 -10.19
CA LYS A 7 -20.50 -5.12 -11.08
C LYS A 7 -20.30 -4.05 -12.16
N THR A 8 -21.32 -3.24 -12.41
CA THR A 8 -21.30 -2.15 -13.39
C THR A 8 -20.58 -0.91 -12.88
N LEU A 9 -20.42 -0.78 -11.55
CA LEU A 9 -19.66 0.32 -10.96
C LEU A 9 -18.16 0.14 -11.22
N PRO A 10 -17.41 1.23 -11.43
CA PRO A 10 -15.96 1.17 -11.51
C PRO A 10 -15.39 0.64 -10.20
N LYS A 11 -14.34 -0.17 -10.29
CA LYS A 11 -13.65 -0.71 -9.11
C LYS A 11 -12.88 0.42 -8.45
N LEU A 12 -13.15 0.66 -7.17
CA LEU A 12 -12.47 1.68 -6.39
C LEU A 12 -11.17 1.09 -5.81
N ASP A 13 -10.10 1.19 -6.58
CA ASP A 13 -8.74 0.87 -6.13
C ASP A 13 -7.68 1.71 -6.87
N LEU A 14 -6.44 1.67 -6.37
CA LEU A 14 -5.30 2.40 -6.94
C LEU A 14 -4.68 1.72 -8.19
N ASN A 15 -5.19 0.55 -8.58
CA ASN A 15 -4.70 -0.27 -9.69
C ASN A 15 -3.17 -0.54 -9.66
N VAL A 16 -2.63 -0.86 -8.47
CA VAL A 16 -1.18 -1.05 -8.26
C VAL A 16 -0.64 -2.43 -8.68
N LEU A 17 -1.50 -3.43 -8.91
CA LEU A 17 -1.07 -4.80 -9.21
C LEU A 17 -0.20 -4.93 -10.47
N PRO A 18 -0.45 -4.21 -11.58
CA PRO A 18 0.45 -4.21 -12.72
C PRO A 18 1.86 -3.72 -12.37
N LEU A 19 2.00 -2.71 -11.51
CA LEU A 19 3.31 -2.19 -11.07
C LEU A 19 4.06 -3.21 -10.22
N TYR A 20 3.37 -3.89 -9.31
CA TYR A 20 3.96 -4.96 -8.50
C TYR A 20 4.45 -6.14 -9.35
N ARG A 21 3.71 -6.50 -10.41
CA ARG A 21 4.15 -7.52 -11.39
C ARG A 21 5.39 -7.11 -12.18
N LEU A 22 5.60 -5.80 -12.34
CA LEU A 22 6.82 -5.24 -12.94
C LEU A 22 7.96 -5.05 -11.93
N GLY A 23 7.77 -5.44 -10.66
CA GLY A 23 8.78 -5.30 -9.60
C GLY A 23 8.90 -3.89 -9.03
N VAL A 24 7.99 -2.97 -9.36
CA VAL A 24 7.98 -1.61 -8.82
C VAL A 24 7.31 -1.62 -7.45
N THR A 25 8.11 -1.56 -6.38
CA THR A 25 7.61 -1.72 -4.99
C THR A 25 7.89 -0.54 -4.06
N GLY A 26 8.57 0.50 -4.54
CA GLY A 26 9.05 1.60 -3.70
C GLY A 26 10.38 1.33 -2.98
N ARG A 27 11.04 0.18 -3.23
CA ARG A 27 12.39 -0.10 -2.72
C ARG A 27 13.35 1.04 -3.09
N GLY A 28 14.05 1.58 -2.09
CA GLY A 28 14.98 2.71 -2.25
C GLY A 28 14.35 4.09 -2.07
N VAL A 29 13.03 4.17 -1.89
CA VAL A 29 12.33 5.41 -1.52
C VAL A 29 12.24 5.54 -0.01
N ARG A 30 12.44 6.76 0.51
CA ARG A 30 12.23 7.10 1.93
C ARG A 30 10.96 7.94 2.06
N VAL A 31 10.12 7.59 3.02
CA VAL A 31 8.84 8.27 3.30
C VAL A 31 8.87 8.75 4.75
N ALA A 32 8.46 10.00 4.98
CA ALA A 32 8.27 10.54 6.32
C ALA A 32 6.77 10.59 6.62
N VAL A 33 6.38 9.96 7.73
CA VAL A 33 5.00 10.01 8.27
C VAL A 33 5.02 10.98 9.44
N LEU A 34 4.41 12.15 9.27
CA LEU A 34 4.26 13.15 10.33
C LEU A 34 2.91 12.94 11.00
N ASP A 35 2.92 12.24 12.12
CA ASP A 35 1.72 11.86 12.88
C ASP A 35 2.04 11.78 14.38
N ASP A 36 1.09 11.35 15.20
CA ASP A 36 1.24 11.16 16.65
C ASP A 36 2.18 10.00 17.06
N GLY A 37 2.48 9.09 16.15
CA GLY A 37 3.44 8.02 16.34
C GLY A 37 3.49 6.99 15.20
N LEU A 38 4.46 6.07 15.28
CA LEU A 38 4.54 4.89 14.43
C LEU A 38 5.08 3.73 15.27
N GLU A 39 4.34 2.61 15.31
CA GLU A 39 4.81 1.39 15.95
C GLU A 39 5.87 0.68 15.07
N TYR A 40 7.10 1.20 15.10
CA TYR A 40 8.18 0.69 14.26
C TYR A 40 8.63 -0.73 14.60
N THR A 41 8.24 -1.27 15.76
CA THR A 41 8.57 -2.65 16.17
C THR A 41 7.56 -3.69 15.68
N HIS A 42 6.43 -3.27 15.09
CA HIS A 42 5.41 -4.18 14.59
C HIS A 42 5.99 -5.14 13.53
N GLU A 43 5.54 -6.40 13.50
CA GLU A 43 6.14 -7.45 12.66
C GLU A 43 6.15 -7.11 11.16
N ASP A 44 5.09 -6.44 10.69
CA ASP A 44 4.92 -5.99 9.31
C ASP A 44 5.67 -4.68 8.97
N LEU A 45 6.15 -3.93 9.96
CA LEU A 45 6.80 -2.62 9.77
C LEU A 45 8.29 -2.62 10.06
N ARG A 46 8.75 -3.44 11.02
CA ARG A 46 10.14 -3.44 11.54
C ARG A 46 11.24 -3.60 10.49
N ASN A 47 10.93 -4.26 9.37
CA ASN A 47 11.89 -4.48 8.29
C ASN A 47 11.96 -3.31 7.30
N ASN A 48 11.09 -2.32 7.42
CA ASN A 48 10.96 -1.17 6.52
C ASN A 48 10.99 0.19 7.26
N TYR A 49 11.38 0.20 8.54
CA TYR A 49 11.62 1.43 9.32
C TYR A 49 13.05 1.95 9.11
#